data_AF-A0A660TVB0-F1
#
_entry.id   AF-A0A660TVB0-F1
#
_cell.length_a   1.000
_cell.length_b   1.000
_cell.length_c   1.000
_cell.angle_alpha   90.00
_cell.angle_beta   90.00
_cell.angle_gamma   90.00
#
_symmetry.space_group_name_H-M   'P 1'
#
loop_
_entity.id
_entity.type
_entity.pdbx_description
1 polymer ?
#
loop_
_entity_poly.entity_id
_entity_poly.type
_entity_poly.pdbx_seq_one_letter_code
_entity_poly.pdbx_strand_id
1 'polypeptide(L)'
;KPETVVIGSAYSVLNNGNNNLQARNKEENTLFYWGNKNIRDGVTDMIAIGRQSLADSALPNKFKEGREDEIKWCTACDNCIEFLIRQEHVACATYNKSFAKKLLEIRKSEGELKEKRT
;
A
#
# COMPACT_ATOMS: atom_id res chain seq x y z
N LYS A 1 6.82 16.67 27.18
CA LYS A 1 6.96 15.58 26.19
C LYS A 1 5.73 15.63 25.31
N PRO A 2 5.79 15.46 23.98
CA PRO A 2 4.56 15.28 23.22
C PRO A 2 3.85 14.05 23.78
N GLU A 3 2.61 14.24 24.24
CA GLU A 3 1.78 13.18 24.82
C GLU A 3 1.07 12.36 23.75
N THR A 4 1.05 12.86 22.51
CA THR A 4 0.36 12.26 21.38
C THR A 4 1.32 11.41 20.55
N VAL A 5 0.97 10.14 20.37
CA VAL A 5 1.62 9.24 19.40
C VAL A 5 1.16 9.59 17.99
N VAL A 6 2.11 9.81 17.07
CA VAL A 6 1.87 10.14 15.67
C VAL A 6 2.05 8.92 14.79
N ILE A 7 1.07 8.65 13.93
CA ILE A 7 1.10 7.61 12.91
C ILE A 7 1.11 8.27 11.53
N GLY A 8 2.21 8.15 10.80
CA GLY A 8 2.33 8.67 9.45
C GLY A 8 1.67 7.74 8.43
N SER A 9 0.94 8.31 7.48
CA SER A 9 0.25 7.56 6.42
C SER A 9 0.94 7.74 5.05
N ALA A 10 0.32 7.20 3.99
CA ALA A 10 0.76 7.34 2.60
C ALA A 10 2.10 6.68 2.19
N TYR A 11 2.77 5.91 3.06
CA TYR A 11 4.03 5.25 2.70
C TYR A 11 3.91 4.16 1.63
N SER A 12 2.74 3.51 1.47
CA SER A 12 2.56 2.41 0.51
C SER A 12 2.78 2.81 -0.96
N VAL A 13 2.64 4.09 -1.32
CA VAL A 13 2.87 4.54 -2.71
C VAL A 13 4.35 4.54 -3.10
N LEU A 14 5.24 4.53 -2.11
CA LEU A 14 6.68 4.52 -2.33
C LEU A 14 7.15 3.16 -2.85
N ASN A 15 6.45 2.07 -2.51
CA ASN A 15 6.79 0.73 -2.99
C ASN A 15 8.28 0.41 -2.66
N ASN A 16 8.97 -0.36 -3.48
CA ASN A 16 10.41 -0.61 -3.47
C ASN A 16 11.20 0.43 -4.28
N GLY A 17 10.67 1.64 -4.46
CA GLY A 17 11.30 2.65 -5.34
C GLY A 17 10.80 2.62 -6.78
N ASN A 18 9.87 1.73 -7.13
CA ASN A 18 9.15 1.78 -8.40
C ASN A 18 8.06 2.86 -8.39
N ASN A 19 8.49 4.13 -8.40
CA ASN A 19 7.64 5.31 -8.45
C ASN A 19 8.35 6.45 -9.22
N ASN A 20 7.63 7.55 -9.42
CA ASN A 20 8.08 8.68 -10.25
C ASN A 20 8.63 9.86 -9.44
N LEU A 21 9.14 9.65 -8.22
CA LEU A 21 9.73 10.74 -7.43
C LEU A 21 11.01 11.28 -8.10
N GLN A 22 11.02 12.57 -8.44
CA GLN A 22 12.09 13.20 -9.24
C GLN A 22 13.16 13.93 -8.42
N ALA A 23 12.88 14.26 -7.15
CA ALA A 23 13.70 15.20 -6.37
C ALA A 23 14.71 14.53 -5.41
N ARG A 24 14.93 13.21 -5.53
CA ARG A 24 15.75 12.41 -4.60
C ARG A 24 16.48 11.30 -5.35
N ASN A 25 17.48 10.71 -4.69
CA ASN A 25 18.18 9.54 -5.22
C ASN A 25 17.21 8.34 -5.29
N LYS A 26 17.43 7.45 -6.25
CA LYS A 26 16.51 6.32 -6.51
C LYS A 26 16.40 5.37 -5.31
N GLU A 27 17.46 5.21 -4.55
CA GLU A 27 17.56 4.37 -3.35
C GLU A 27 16.72 4.94 -2.20
N GLU A 28 16.46 6.26 -2.22
CA GLU A 28 15.64 6.94 -1.22
C GLU A 28 14.14 6.86 -1.54
N ASN A 29 13.77 6.41 -2.74
CA ASN A 29 12.37 6.39 -3.18
C ASN A 29 11.58 5.21 -2.61
N THR A 30 12.06 4.54 -1.57
CA THR A 30 11.45 3.32 -1.04
C THR A 30 10.59 3.58 0.20
N LEU A 31 9.62 2.72 0.44
CA LEU A 31 8.83 2.70 1.68
C LEU A 31 9.74 2.60 2.90
N PHE A 32 10.75 1.73 2.85
CA PHE A 32 11.65 1.48 3.98
C PHE A 32 12.56 2.67 4.26
N TYR A 33 13.09 3.34 3.25
CA TYR A 33 13.91 4.54 3.47
C TYR A 33 13.12 5.62 4.21
N TRP A 34 11.94 6.00 3.69
CA TRP A 34 11.14 7.07 4.27
C TRP A 34 10.51 6.68 5.60
N GLY A 35 10.09 5.43 5.76
CA GLY A 35 9.58 4.93 7.04
C GLY A 35 10.63 5.02 8.14
N ASN A 36 11.82 4.47 7.90
CA ASN A 36 12.92 4.51 8.87
C ASN A 36 13.43 5.92 9.12
N LYS A 37 13.54 6.76 8.07
CA LYS A 37 13.96 8.15 8.20
C LYS A 37 13.00 8.96 9.05
N ASN A 38 11.69 8.89 8.75
CA ASN A 38 10.70 9.69 9.47
C ASN A 38 10.56 9.27 10.94
N ILE A 39 10.74 7.98 11.25
CA ILE A 39 10.81 7.52 12.64
C ILE A 39 12.07 8.04 13.33
N ARG A 40 13.25 7.85 12.72
CA ARG A 40 14.54 8.27 13.30
C ARG A 40 14.62 9.78 13.53
N ASP A 41 14.04 10.56 12.62
CA ASP A 41 14.09 12.02 12.66
C ASP A 41 12.96 12.61 13.54
N GLY A 42 12.12 11.77 14.16
CA GLY A 42 11.03 12.21 15.04
C GLY A 42 9.84 12.86 14.32
N VAL A 43 9.68 12.62 13.02
CA VAL A 43 8.52 13.10 12.23
C VAL A 43 7.26 12.29 12.57
N THR A 44 7.42 11.00 12.88
CA THR A 44 6.32 10.09 13.25
C THR A 44 6.84 9.03 14.22
N ASP A 45 5.99 8.51 15.10
CA ASP A 45 6.38 7.42 16.02
C ASP A 45 6.25 6.05 15.35
N MET A 46 5.36 5.93 14.37
CA MET A 46 5.15 4.72 13.58
C MET A 46 4.58 5.04 12.19
N ILE A 47 4.62 4.08 11.29
CA ILE A 47 4.03 4.19 9.94
C ILE A 47 2.80 3.31 9.80
N ALA A 48 1.77 3.83 9.12
CA ALA A 48 0.60 3.07 8.73
C ALA A 48 0.82 2.36 7.38
N ILE A 49 0.59 1.05 7.37
CA ILE A 49 0.64 0.20 6.17
C ILE A 49 -0.77 -0.21 5.78
N GLY A 50 -1.41 0.60 4.92
CA GLY A 50 -2.76 0.36 4.41
C GLY A 50 -2.79 -0.65 3.27
N ARG A 51 -2.98 -0.19 2.02
CA ARG A 51 -3.10 -1.04 0.81
C ARG A 51 -1.97 -2.08 0.66
N GLN A 52 -0.77 -1.76 1.14
CA GLN A 52 0.35 -2.69 1.12
C GLN A 52 0.13 -3.93 2.03
N SER A 53 -0.62 -3.83 3.13
CA SER A 53 -0.96 -5.01 3.95
C SER A 53 -1.93 -5.96 3.25
N LEU A 54 -2.78 -5.45 2.35
CA LEU A 54 -3.62 -6.27 1.48
C LEU A 54 -2.82 -6.98 0.39
N ALA A 55 -1.76 -6.34 -0.12
CA ALA A 55 -0.88 -6.90 -1.14
C ALA A 55 0.04 -7.98 -0.56
N ASP A 56 0.59 -7.71 0.63
CA ASP A 56 1.46 -8.63 1.37
C ASP A 56 1.32 -8.42 2.88
N SER A 57 0.56 -9.29 3.54
CA SER A 57 0.42 -9.26 5.01
C SER A 57 1.70 -9.68 5.73
N ALA A 58 2.61 -10.39 5.05
CA ALA A 58 3.88 -10.85 5.61
C ALA A 58 5.02 -9.85 5.45
N LEU A 59 4.77 -8.65 4.89
CA LEU A 59 5.79 -7.62 4.67
C LEU A 59 6.68 -7.36 5.90
N PRO A 60 6.14 -7.19 7.13
CA PRO A 60 6.99 -6.91 8.29
C PRO A 60 7.95 -8.06 8.61
N ASN A 61 7.49 -9.31 8.49
CA ASN A 61 8.32 -10.48 8.75
C ASN A 61 9.39 -10.66 7.65
N LYS A 62 9.00 -10.51 6.38
CA LYS A 62 9.93 -10.56 5.25
C LYS A 62 11.03 -9.52 5.36
N PHE A 63 10.68 -8.28 5.70
CA PHE A 63 11.66 -7.21 5.93
C PHE A 63 12.61 -7.56 7.09
N LYS A 64 12.06 -8.01 8.22
CA LYS A 64 12.87 -8.42 9.39
C LYS A 64 13.84 -9.57 9.07
N GLU A 65 13.47 -10.47 8.16
CA GLU A 65 14.24 -11.64 7.74
C GLU A 65 15.17 -11.35 6.54
N GLY A 66 15.21 -10.12 6.02
CA GLY A 66 16.03 -9.75 4.86
C GLY A 66 15.53 -10.31 3.52
N ARG A 67 14.26 -10.73 3.45
CA ARG A 67 13.60 -11.33 2.26
C ARG A 67 12.80 -10.28 1.48
N GLU A 68 13.42 -9.14 1.23
CA GLU A 68 12.78 -7.96 0.63
C GLU A 68 12.38 -8.19 -0.84
N ASP A 69 13.12 -9.04 -1.54
CA ASP A 69 12.88 -9.51 -2.91
C ASP A 69 11.61 -10.37 -3.03
N GLU A 70 11.16 -11.00 -1.94
CA GLU A 70 9.92 -11.77 -1.90
C GLU A 70 8.67 -10.93 -1.60
N ILE A 71 8.82 -9.62 -1.32
CA ILE A 71 7.69 -8.77 -0.96
C ILE A 71 6.82 -8.51 -2.19
N LYS A 72 5.51 -8.76 -2.05
CA LYS A 72 4.50 -8.41 -3.05
C LYS A 72 4.11 -6.95 -2.90
N TRP A 73 4.76 -6.09 -3.66
CA TRP A 73 4.57 -4.65 -3.53
C TRP A 73 3.27 -4.12 -4.16
N CYS A 74 2.56 -3.28 -3.43
CA CYS A 74 1.34 -2.62 -3.90
C CYS A 74 1.65 -1.72 -5.11
N THR A 75 0.89 -1.89 -6.18
CA THR A 75 1.03 -1.10 -7.42
C THR A 75 0.17 0.16 -7.44
N ALA A 76 -0.51 0.50 -6.33
CA ALA A 76 -1.45 1.61 -6.23
C ALA A 76 -2.53 1.62 -7.33
N CYS A 77 -2.99 0.44 -7.75
CA CYS A 77 -3.99 0.29 -8.83
C CYS A 77 -5.44 0.65 -8.44
N ASP A 78 -5.69 0.92 -7.16
CA ASP A 78 -7.00 1.30 -6.58
C ASP A 78 -8.15 0.32 -6.86
N ASN A 79 -7.86 -0.94 -7.18
CA ASN A 79 -8.87 -2.00 -7.25
C ASN A 79 -9.42 -2.35 -5.86
N CYS A 80 -8.61 -2.23 -4.81
CA CYS A 80 -9.07 -2.39 -3.43
C CYS A 80 -10.06 -1.29 -3.02
N ILE A 81 -9.87 -0.06 -3.52
CA ILE A 81 -10.79 1.06 -3.30
C ILE A 81 -12.12 0.83 -4.02
N GLU A 82 -12.12 0.23 -5.22
CA GLU A 82 -13.39 -0.08 -5.89
C GLU A 82 -14.25 -1.05 -5.08
N PHE A 83 -13.66 -2.08 -4.45
CA PHE A 83 -14.40 -2.92 -3.51
C PHE A 83 -15.00 -2.09 -2.37
N LEU A 84 -14.23 -1.19 -1.78
CA LEU A 84 -14.70 -0.32 -0.68
C LEU A 84 -15.89 0.54 -1.12
N ILE A 85 -15.78 1.21 -2.28
CA ILE A 85 -16.84 2.07 -2.83
C ILE A 85 -18.13 1.28 -3.06
N ARG A 86 -18.00 0.04 -3.55
CA ARG A 86 -19.15 -0.86 -3.80
C ARG A 86 -19.65 -1.58 -2.55
N GLN A 87 -19.10 -1.29 -1.36
CA GLN A 87 -19.43 -1.95 -0.10
C GLN A 87 -19.22 -3.47 -0.11
N GLU A 88 -18.19 -3.90 -0.85
CA GLU A 88 -17.79 -5.29 -0.99
C GLU A 88 -16.61 -5.63 -0.06
N HIS A 89 -16.37 -6.93 0.13
CA HIS A 89 -15.17 -7.39 0.83
C HIS A 89 -13.89 -6.85 0.18
N VAL A 90 -13.16 -6.02 0.90
CA VAL A 90 -11.94 -5.36 0.41
C VAL A 90 -10.75 -6.32 0.44
N ALA A 91 -10.08 -6.48 -0.70
CA ALA A 91 -8.79 -7.17 -0.78
C ALA A 91 -7.95 -6.68 -1.97
N CYS A 92 -6.73 -7.19 -2.08
CA CYS A 92 -5.86 -6.93 -3.22
C CYS A 92 -6.23 -7.80 -4.43
N ALA A 93 -6.77 -7.19 -5.49
CA ALA A 93 -7.08 -7.88 -6.74
C ALA A 93 -5.84 -8.25 -7.57
N THR A 94 -4.66 -7.67 -7.29
CA THR A 94 -3.41 -7.98 -8.02
C THR A 94 -2.81 -9.30 -7.57
N TYR A 95 -2.78 -9.55 -6.26
CA TYR A 95 -2.10 -10.73 -5.69
C TYR A 95 -3.06 -11.82 -5.19
N ASN A 96 -4.37 -11.55 -5.15
CA ASN A 96 -5.38 -12.53 -4.80
C ASN A 96 -6.29 -12.84 -6.00
N LYS A 97 -6.12 -14.03 -6.60
CA LYS A 97 -6.84 -14.45 -7.81
C LYS A 97 -8.36 -14.56 -7.60
N SER A 98 -8.85 -14.93 -6.42
CA SER A 98 -10.30 -15.01 -6.18
C SER A 98 -10.93 -13.62 -6.22
N PHE A 99 -10.26 -12.62 -5.63
CA PHE A 99 -10.71 -11.23 -5.68
C PHE A 99 -10.53 -10.61 -7.06
N ALA A 100 -9.52 -10.98 -7.83
CA ALA A 100 -9.42 -10.59 -9.24
C ALA A 100 -10.67 -11.02 -10.03
N LYS A 101 -11.10 -12.28 -9.87
CA LYS A 101 -12.32 -12.81 -10.51
C LYS A 101 -13.58 -12.11 -10.01
N LYS A 102 -13.70 -11.92 -8.70
CA LYS A 102 -14.83 -11.20 -8.10
C LYS A 102 -14.97 -9.78 -8.65
N LEU A 103 -13.86 -9.05 -8.81
CA LEU A 103 -13.90 -7.71 -9.40
C LEU A 103 -14.38 -7.71 -10.86
N LEU A 104 -13.98 -8.71 -11.64
CA LEU A 104 -14.47 -8.89 -13.02
C LEU A 104 -15.97 -9.20 -13.06
N GLU A 105 -16.45 -10.05 -12.15
CA GLU A 105 -17.87 -10.39 -12.04
C GLU A 105 -18.71 -9.16 -11.68
N ILE A 106 -18.29 -8.40 -10.67
CA ILE A 106 -18.94 -7.14 -10.26
C ILE A 106 -19.01 -6.16 -11.44
N ARG A 107 -17.90 -5.95 -12.15
CA ARG A 107 -17.88 -5.03 -13.30
C ARG A 107 -18.77 -5.52 -14.45
N LYS A 108 -18.97 -6.83 -14.62
CA LYS A 108 -19.92 -7.38 -15.60
C LYS A 108 -21.37 -7.17 -15.18
N SER A 109 -21.70 -7.28 -13.90
CA SER A 109 -23.08 -7.15 -13.39
C SER A 109 -23.51 -5.69 -13.21
N GLU A 110 -22.61 -4.85 -12.69
CA GLU A 110 -22.93 -3.46 -12.30
C GLU A 110 -22.34 -2.42 -13.25
N GLY A 111 -21.51 -2.85 -14.21
CA GLY A 111 -20.77 -1.95 -15.10
C GLY A 111 -19.51 -1.36 -14.47
N GLU A 112 -18.78 -0.60 -15.27
CA GLU A 112 -17.57 0.08 -14.82
C GLU A 112 -17.87 1.20 -13.83
N LEU A 113 -16.96 1.38 -12.87
CA LEU A 113 -17.06 2.48 -11.92
C LEU A 113 -16.74 3.80 -12.63
N LYS A 114 -17.73 4.70 -12.72
CA LYS A 114 -17.59 5.97 -13.46
C LYS A 114 -16.68 6.98 -12.76
N GLU A 115 -16.68 6.98 -11.43
CA GLU A 115 -15.89 7.91 -10.63
C GLU A 115 -15.33 7.23 -9.38
N LYS A 116 -14.02 7.39 -9.15
CA LYS A 116 -13.36 7.06 -7.89
C LYS A 116 -13.22 8.35 -7.09
N ARG A 117 -14.25 8.70 -6.32
CA ARG A 117 -14.18 9.85 -5.40
C ARG A 117 -13.52 9.39 -4.10
N THR A 118 -12.20 9.31 -4.10
CA THR A 118 -11.37 9.05 -2.92
C THR A 118 -10.23 10.04 -2.84
#